data_AF-A0A9W4JEY2-F1
#
_entry.id   AF-A0A9W4JEY2-F1
#
_cell.length_a   1.000
_cell.length_b   1.000
_cell.length_c   1.000
_cell.angle_alpha   90.00
_cell.angle_beta   90.00
_cell.angle_gamma   90.00
#
_symmetry.space_group_name_H-M   'P 1'
#
loop_
_entity.id
_entity.type
_entity.pdbx_description
1 polymer ?
#
loop_
_entity_poly.entity_id
_entity_poly.type
_entity_poly.pdbx_seq_one_letter_code
_entity_poly.pdbx_strand_id
1 'polypeptide(L)'
;MYTNFYTSTQIHQNPSLGGRLEENQREPTRSLLLAKLPSEIIHVIISHLSAPDLACVGATCRALAEHASNDLLWANLINARLPHRIKTPGIFKTFRRLFLAYYPCWFLPEHKIWFADNEPTGSLILTRYDNRRGVIEGYEIVAERGSSQFHFWKAEPTVLVQAFDPKVRLSLDEPALFLKDPDPSSKSAPIQHLSRTNDWKLPLAHEANRIYKPLLLCSAISDQQESITDPGQYWPPPTVPSKTHTLRSGEDSQQQLVGKLSDMSEEFFRLDRLQNYRTLFADGNGKYIQTYSALDPESYTPTKEKPYQGLWVGDYSTHGCEFILVLQNREQDDIQREGWNIETNNHDGTIESDIRETIGQQGQLQGIKLTGDMNVPRGQYSWVSEDIGPAGLVGVAVDEPFTGARMVRCKGHVAGIGFQDDIFIDSQLILISTDLMAHYWKEMGHISYFRRVDIDALLQT
;
A
#
# COMPACT_ATOMS: atom_id res chain seq x y z
N MET A 1 -57.90 -40.85 -35.31
CA MET A 1 -57.50 -39.99 -36.44
C MET A 1 -55.99 -40.15 -36.60
N TYR A 2 -55.57 -40.97 -37.57
CA TYR A 2 -54.91 -40.55 -38.83
C TYR A 2 -53.48 -40.01 -38.56
N THR A 3 -52.37 -40.51 -39.12
CA THR A 3 -52.10 -41.57 -40.12
C THR A 3 -50.60 -41.81 -40.17
N ASN A 4 -50.20 -43.02 -40.55
CA ASN A 4 -48.85 -43.42 -40.97
C ASN A 4 -48.31 -42.59 -42.14
N PHE A 5 -46.98 -42.44 -42.22
CA PHE A 5 -46.26 -42.50 -43.50
C PHE A 5 -44.98 -43.32 -43.36
N TYR A 6 -45.04 -44.50 -43.98
CA TYR A 6 -43.92 -45.29 -44.45
C TYR A 6 -43.33 -44.66 -45.70
N THR A 7 -42.01 -44.67 -45.84
CA THR A 7 -41.36 -44.83 -47.16
C THR A 7 -40.14 -45.71 -47.02
N SER A 8 -40.26 -46.88 -47.63
CA SER A 8 -39.23 -47.87 -47.85
C SER A 8 -38.59 -47.60 -49.21
N THR A 9 -37.26 -47.62 -49.30
CA THR A 9 -36.55 -47.69 -50.58
C THR A 9 -35.47 -48.75 -50.50
N GLN A 10 -35.41 -49.52 -51.57
CA GLN A 10 -34.99 -50.90 -51.65
C GLN A 10 -33.49 -51.16 -51.54
N ILE A 11 -33.23 -52.36 -51.02
CA ILE A 11 -31.99 -53.12 -51.04
C ILE A 11 -31.73 -53.63 -52.47
N HIS A 12 -30.54 -53.37 -53.01
CA HIS A 12 -29.94 -54.18 -54.07
C HIS A 12 -28.77 -54.97 -53.47
N GLN A 13 -28.90 -56.30 -53.45
CA GLN A 13 -27.83 -57.26 -53.14
C GLN A 13 -27.17 -57.76 -54.43
N ASN A 14 -25.83 -57.82 -54.44
CA ASN A 14 -24.97 -58.97 -54.81
C ASN A 14 -23.55 -58.50 -55.22
N PRO A 15 -22.51 -59.36 -55.17
CA PRO A 15 -22.16 -60.34 -54.15
C PRO A 15 -20.67 -60.22 -53.72
N SER A 16 -20.33 -61.04 -52.73
CA SER A 16 -19.00 -61.29 -52.14
C SER A 16 -17.79 -61.30 -53.07
N LEU A 17 -16.71 -60.59 -52.68
CA LEU A 17 -15.32 -60.99 -52.89
C LEU A 17 -14.51 -60.56 -51.66
N GLY A 18 -13.89 -61.55 -51.01
CA GLY A 18 -13.30 -61.41 -49.70
C GLY A 18 -11.97 -60.67 -49.64
N GLY A 19 -11.50 -60.52 -48.41
CA GLY A 19 -10.10 -60.24 -48.12
C GLY A 19 -9.89 -59.12 -47.12
N ARG A 20 -9.43 -59.53 -45.94
CA ARG A 20 -8.63 -58.77 -44.98
C ARG A 20 -9.38 -57.84 -44.00
N LEU A 21 -9.43 -58.33 -42.76
CA LEU A 21 -9.45 -57.56 -41.53
C LEU A 21 -8.31 -56.53 -41.58
N GLU A 22 -8.63 -55.28 -41.85
CA GLU A 22 -7.77 -54.17 -41.42
C GLU A 22 -8.25 -53.76 -40.03
N GLU A 23 -7.40 -54.05 -39.05
CA GLU A 23 -7.44 -53.45 -37.72
C GLU A 23 -7.56 -51.94 -37.88
N ASN A 24 -8.71 -51.41 -37.51
CA ASN A 24 -8.94 -49.99 -37.39
C ASN A 24 -8.06 -49.49 -36.24
N GLN A 25 -6.85 -49.04 -36.59
CA GLN A 25 -5.92 -48.40 -35.67
C GLN A 25 -6.64 -47.22 -35.03
N ARG A 26 -6.99 -47.36 -33.76
CA ARG A 26 -7.39 -46.22 -32.93
C ARG A 26 -6.20 -45.25 -32.94
N GLU A 27 -6.42 -44.05 -33.46
CA GLU A 27 -5.46 -42.96 -33.32
C GLU A 27 -5.00 -42.87 -31.85
N PRO A 28 -3.69 -42.81 -31.60
CA PRO A 28 -3.19 -42.71 -30.23
C PRO A 28 -3.68 -41.37 -29.67
N THR A 29 -4.38 -41.45 -28.54
CA THR A 29 -4.81 -40.29 -27.75
C THR A 29 -3.63 -39.33 -27.69
N ARG A 30 -3.79 -38.11 -28.24
CA ARG A 30 -2.76 -37.06 -28.29
C ARG A 30 -2.26 -36.82 -26.87
N SER A 31 -1.24 -37.57 -26.47
CA SER A 31 -0.66 -37.53 -25.14
C SER A 31 -0.09 -36.13 -24.96
N LEU A 32 -0.63 -35.38 -23.99
CA LEU A 32 -0.20 -34.01 -23.68
C LEU A 32 1.34 -33.99 -23.56
N LEU A 33 2.00 -33.24 -24.44
CA LEU A 33 3.47 -33.13 -24.45
C LEU A 33 3.99 -32.64 -23.10
N LEU A 34 3.24 -31.75 -22.44
CA LEU A 34 3.55 -31.22 -21.12
C LEU A 34 3.52 -32.31 -20.02
N ALA A 35 2.62 -33.28 -20.12
CA ALA A 35 2.50 -34.38 -19.15
C ALA A 35 3.60 -35.46 -19.33
N LYS A 36 4.43 -35.36 -20.37
CA LYS A 36 5.59 -36.23 -20.59
C LYS A 36 6.89 -35.67 -20.01
N LEU A 37 6.88 -34.42 -19.56
CA LEU A 37 8.05 -33.83 -18.92
C LEU A 37 8.26 -34.44 -17.52
N PRO A 38 9.51 -34.49 -17.01
CA PRO A 38 9.76 -34.85 -15.63
C PRO A 38 9.00 -33.92 -14.67
N SER A 39 8.57 -34.47 -13.54
CA SER A 39 7.80 -33.78 -12.50
C SER A 39 8.46 -32.47 -12.03
N GLU A 40 9.79 -32.45 -11.97
CA GLU A 40 10.62 -31.36 -11.53
C GLU A 40 10.57 -30.20 -12.53
N ILE A 41 10.60 -30.50 -13.83
CA ILE A 41 10.51 -29.50 -14.90
C ILE A 41 9.09 -28.90 -14.91
N ILE A 42 8.06 -29.74 -14.76
CA ILE A 42 6.69 -29.27 -14.63
C ILE A 42 6.57 -28.34 -13.40
N HIS A 43 7.16 -28.74 -12.27
CA HIS A 43 7.14 -27.95 -11.04
C HIS A 43 7.81 -26.58 -11.22
N VAL A 44 8.99 -26.53 -11.85
CA VAL A 44 9.67 -25.26 -12.15
C VAL A 44 8.80 -24.38 -13.05
N ILE A 45 8.25 -24.92 -14.14
CA ILE A 45 7.39 -24.15 -15.05
C ILE A 45 6.19 -23.55 -14.31
N ILE A 46 5.47 -24.37 -13.54
CA ILE A 46 4.26 -23.90 -12.85
C ILE A 46 4.57 -23.00 -11.64
N SER A 47 5.79 -23.03 -11.10
CA SER A 47 6.19 -22.15 -9.98
C SER A 47 6.25 -20.67 -10.34
N HIS A 48 6.29 -20.35 -11.64
CA HIS A 48 6.25 -18.98 -12.16
C HIS A 48 4.83 -18.49 -12.47
N LEU A 49 3.79 -19.32 -12.27
CA LEU A 49 2.42 -18.98 -12.61
C LEU A 49 1.70 -18.23 -11.47
N SER A 50 0.77 -17.37 -11.85
CA SER A 50 -0.16 -16.71 -10.93
C SER A 50 -1.14 -17.72 -10.33
N ALA A 51 -1.82 -17.36 -9.23
CA ALA A 51 -2.84 -18.22 -8.63
C ALA A 51 -4.01 -18.56 -9.60
N PRO A 52 -4.55 -17.61 -10.39
CA PRO A 52 -5.53 -17.93 -11.43
C PRO A 52 -4.99 -18.90 -12.49
N ASP A 53 -3.76 -18.71 -12.95
CA ASP A 53 -3.16 -19.59 -13.97
C ASP A 53 -2.92 -21.01 -13.42
N LEU A 54 -2.49 -21.13 -12.16
CA LEU A 54 -2.39 -22.41 -11.46
C LEU A 54 -3.74 -23.11 -11.36
N ALA A 55 -4.82 -22.37 -11.09
CA ALA A 55 -6.17 -22.91 -11.08
C ALA A 55 -6.59 -23.41 -12.47
N CYS A 56 -6.27 -22.66 -13.52
CA CYS A 56 -6.50 -23.06 -14.91
C CYS A 56 -5.71 -24.34 -15.27
N VAL A 57 -4.41 -24.40 -14.93
CA VAL A 57 -3.57 -25.59 -15.14
C VAL A 57 -4.17 -26.81 -14.43
N GLY A 58 -4.60 -26.66 -13.18
CA GLY A 58 -5.22 -27.74 -12.42
C GLY A 58 -6.57 -28.20 -12.97
N ALA A 59 -7.28 -27.35 -13.71
CA ALA A 59 -8.54 -27.71 -14.37
C ALA A 59 -8.36 -28.52 -15.67
N THR A 60 -7.15 -28.61 -16.21
CA THR A 60 -6.91 -29.26 -17.52
C THR A 60 -6.94 -30.79 -17.48
N CYS A 61 -6.22 -31.41 -16.54
CA CYS A 61 -6.14 -32.87 -16.40
C CYS A 61 -5.73 -33.29 -14.98
N ARG A 62 -5.93 -34.56 -14.63
CA ARG A 62 -5.66 -35.08 -13.28
C ARG A 62 -4.19 -34.94 -12.85
N ALA A 63 -3.25 -35.24 -13.75
CA ALA A 63 -1.82 -35.13 -13.45
C ALA A 63 -1.41 -33.67 -13.15
N LEU A 64 -1.88 -32.71 -13.95
CA LEU A 64 -1.62 -31.29 -13.73
C LEU A 64 -2.37 -30.75 -12.50
N ALA A 65 -3.55 -31.31 -12.18
CA ALA A 65 -4.26 -31.01 -10.94
C ALA A 65 -3.45 -31.40 -9.69
N GLU A 66 -2.78 -32.55 -9.71
CA GLU A 66 -1.88 -32.99 -8.63
C GLU A 66 -0.69 -32.05 -8.48
N HIS A 67 -0.04 -31.67 -9.59
CA HIS A 67 1.07 -30.71 -9.57
C HIS A 67 0.66 -29.32 -9.09
N ALA A 68 -0.47 -28.79 -9.57
CA ALA A 68 -1.00 -27.48 -9.17
C ALA A 68 -1.50 -27.46 -7.71
N SER A 69 -1.80 -28.63 -7.14
CA SER A 69 -2.21 -28.77 -5.74
C SER A 69 -1.02 -28.84 -4.76
N ASN A 70 0.22 -28.81 -5.26
CA ASN A 70 1.41 -28.81 -4.41
C ASN A 70 1.44 -27.57 -3.50
N ASP A 71 1.43 -27.79 -2.19
CA ASP A 71 1.26 -26.74 -1.20
C ASP A 71 2.41 -25.73 -1.14
N LEU A 72 3.62 -26.14 -1.57
CA LEU A 72 4.78 -25.25 -1.64
C LEU A 72 4.60 -24.13 -2.67
N LEU A 73 3.86 -24.40 -3.76
CA LEU A 73 3.53 -23.35 -4.75
C LEU A 73 2.69 -22.25 -4.11
N TRP A 74 1.67 -22.66 -3.34
CA TRP A 74 0.79 -21.74 -2.63
C TRP A 74 1.51 -21.03 -1.49
N ALA A 75 2.42 -21.72 -0.79
CA ALA A 75 3.28 -21.12 0.22
C ALA A 75 4.16 -20.01 -0.37
N ASN A 76 4.73 -20.22 -1.57
CA ASN A 76 5.54 -19.22 -2.26
C ASN A 76 4.70 -18.00 -2.66
N LEU A 77 3.49 -18.20 -3.18
CA LEU A 77 2.58 -17.11 -3.53
C LEU A 77 2.19 -16.25 -2.33
N ILE A 78 1.89 -16.88 -1.18
CA ILE A 78 1.60 -16.14 0.06
C ILE A 78 2.85 -15.40 0.54
N ASN A 79 3.98 -16.09 0.63
CA ASN A 79 5.22 -15.53 1.16
C ASN A 79 5.82 -14.41 0.29
N ALA A 80 5.47 -14.34 -0.99
CA ALA A 80 5.81 -13.21 -1.85
C ALA A 80 5.05 -11.93 -1.47
N ARG A 81 3.85 -12.06 -0.90
CA ARG A 81 2.94 -10.97 -0.50
C ARG A 81 3.09 -10.58 0.97
N LEU A 82 4.04 -11.17 1.71
CA LEU A 82 4.23 -10.94 3.14
C LEU A 82 5.62 -10.37 3.45
N PRO A 83 5.74 -9.40 4.38
CA PRO A 83 7.05 -8.88 4.80
C PRO A 83 7.88 -9.94 5.53
N HIS A 84 7.22 -10.87 6.23
CA HIS A 84 7.87 -11.96 6.96
C HIS A 84 7.33 -13.29 6.49
N ARG A 85 8.25 -14.17 6.09
CA ARG A 85 7.89 -15.50 5.56
C ARG A 85 7.31 -16.38 6.66
N ILE A 86 6.16 -16.96 6.36
CA ILE A 86 5.50 -17.99 7.17
C ILE A 86 5.97 -19.39 6.72
N LYS A 87 6.23 -20.25 7.71
CA LYS A 87 6.71 -21.63 7.48
C LYS A 87 5.59 -22.68 7.60
N THR A 88 4.45 -22.30 8.17
CA THR A 88 3.30 -23.17 8.41
C THR A 88 2.01 -22.46 8.00
N PRO A 89 0.98 -23.18 7.55
CA PRO A 89 -0.32 -22.60 7.21
C PRO A 89 -1.15 -22.14 8.44
N GLY A 90 -0.60 -22.28 9.65
CA GLY A 90 -1.24 -21.83 10.88
C GLY A 90 -2.43 -22.70 11.23
N ILE A 91 -3.60 -22.08 11.39
CA ILE A 91 -4.87 -22.75 11.68
C ILE A 91 -5.47 -23.48 10.47
N PHE A 92 -4.97 -23.21 9.26
CA PHE A 92 -5.45 -23.84 8.04
C PHE A 92 -4.73 -25.16 7.79
N LYS A 93 -5.40 -26.10 7.12
CA LYS A 93 -4.82 -27.42 6.81
C LYS A 93 -3.66 -27.35 5.81
N THR A 94 -3.70 -26.41 4.88
CA THR A 94 -2.75 -26.27 3.77
C THR A 94 -2.58 -24.79 3.40
N PHE A 95 -1.44 -24.41 2.84
CA PHE A 95 -1.20 -23.08 2.28
C PHE A 95 -2.17 -22.74 1.16
N ARG A 96 -2.57 -23.73 0.34
CA ARG A 96 -3.62 -23.55 -0.66
C ARG A 96 -4.93 -23.10 -0.02
N ARG A 97 -5.35 -23.72 1.08
CA ARG A 97 -6.59 -23.35 1.78
C ARG A 97 -6.49 -21.97 2.43
N LEU A 98 -5.32 -21.63 2.98
CA LEU A 98 -5.02 -20.29 3.50
C LEU A 98 -5.10 -19.24 2.40
N PHE A 99 -4.44 -19.47 1.26
CA PHE A 99 -4.46 -18.53 0.14
C PHE A 99 -5.91 -18.23 -0.30
N LEU A 100 -6.70 -19.28 -0.46
CA LEU A 100 -8.11 -19.18 -0.84
C LEU A 100 -9.02 -18.56 0.22
N ALA A 101 -8.60 -18.54 1.50
CA ALA A 101 -9.34 -17.90 2.59
C ALA A 101 -9.44 -16.38 2.40
N TYR A 102 -8.39 -15.80 1.81
CA TYR A 102 -8.22 -14.36 1.69
C TYR A 102 -8.09 -13.86 0.26
N TYR A 103 -8.11 -14.71 -0.77
CA TYR A 103 -8.14 -14.25 -2.15
C TYR A 103 -9.44 -13.46 -2.43
N PRO A 104 -9.38 -12.22 -2.96
CA PRO A 104 -8.22 -11.54 -3.57
C PRO A 104 -7.43 -10.58 -2.65
N CYS A 105 -7.79 -10.45 -1.39
CA CYS A 105 -7.32 -9.46 -0.41
C CYS A 105 -5.87 -9.61 0.10
N TRP A 106 -5.01 -10.38 -0.57
CA TRP A 106 -3.59 -10.51 -0.17
C TRP A 106 -2.77 -9.25 -0.43
N PHE A 107 -3.28 -8.33 -1.24
CA PHE A 107 -2.69 -7.00 -1.45
C PHE A 107 -2.63 -6.17 -0.16
N LEU A 108 -3.54 -6.41 0.80
CA LEU A 108 -3.59 -5.68 2.07
C LEU A 108 -2.25 -5.80 2.84
N PRO A 109 -1.85 -6.99 3.32
CA PRO A 109 -0.60 -7.15 4.06
C PRO A 109 0.66 -6.92 3.21
N GLU A 110 0.56 -6.93 1.88
CA GLU A 110 1.68 -6.65 0.98
C GLU A 110 2.06 -5.17 0.99
N HIS A 111 1.09 -4.26 0.80
CA HIS A 111 1.35 -2.83 0.79
C HIS A 111 1.60 -2.27 2.20
N LYS A 112 1.13 -2.96 3.24
CA LYS A 112 1.28 -2.65 4.67
C LYS A 112 0.59 -1.35 5.09
N ILE A 113 1.00 -0.21 4.56
CA ILE A 113 0.56 1.14 4.95
C ILE A 113 -0.51 1.65 4.01
N TRP A 114 -1.61 2.15 4.58
CA TRP A 114 -2.74 2.66 3.84
C TRP A 114 -3.21 3.97 4.44
N PHE A 115 -3.54 4.95 3.59
CA PHE A 115 -4.03 6.26 4.04
C PHE A 115 -5.37 6.62 3.38
N ALA A 116 -6.21 7.34 4.12
CA ALA A 116 -7.62 7.54 3.76
C ALA A 116 -7.98 8.96 3.31
N ASP A 117 -9.01 9.03 2.47
CA ASP A 117 -9.58 10.25 1.90
C ASP A 117 -10.51 11.03 2.84
N ASN A 118 -10.44 10.86 4.16
CA ASN A 118 -11.34 11.58 5.07
C ASN A 118 -10.90 13.02 5.33
N GLU A 119 -11.75 13.98 4.97
CA GLU A 119 -11.44 15.41 5.07
C GLU A 119 -11.75 15.98 6.47
N PRO A 120 -10.88 16.84 7.03
CA PRO A 120 -9.52 17.22 6.59
C PRO A 120 -8.41 16.31 7.08
N THR A 121 -8.70 15.43 8.04
CA THR A 121 -7.68 14.84 8.89
C THR A 121 -6.92 13.68 8.27
N GLY A 122 -7.54 12.94 7.36
CA GLY A 122 -7.03 11.65 6.92
C GLY A 122 -7.05 10.62 8.03
N SER A 123 -6.58 9.42 7.70
CA SER A 123 -6.26 8.38 8.68
C SER A 123 -5.20 7.49 8.06
N LEU A 124 -4.38 6.89 8.91
CA LEU A 124 -3.29 6.01 8.50
C LEU A 124 -3.51 4.66 9.18
N ILE A 125 -3.56 3.58 8.42
CA ILE A 125 -3.66 2.24 8.97
C ILE A 125 -2.50 1.38 8.51
N LEU A 126 -2.10 0.45 9.37
CA LEU A 126 -1.15 -0.60 9.08
C LEU A 126 -1.89 -1.93 9.03
N THR A 127 -1.70 -2.67 7.95
CA THR A 127 -2.30 -3.97 7.70
C THR A 127 -1.25 -5.07 7.71
N ARG A 128 -1.62 -6.23 8.24
CA ARG A 128 -0.75 -7.41 8.33
C ARG A 128 -1.54 -8.70 8.41
N TYR A 129 -0.84 -9.80 8.19
CA TYR A 129 -1.35 -11.15 8.40
C TYR A 129 -0.78 -11.75 9.69
N ASP A 130 -1.64 -12.10 10.65
CA ASP A 130 -1.25 -12.89 11.83
C ASP A 130 -1.44 -14.37 11.52
N ASN A 131 -0.34 -15.11 11.34
CA ASN A 131 -0.37 -16.54 11.05
C ASN A 131 -0.87 -17.42 12.19
N ARG A 132 -0.68 -16.98 13.45
CA ARG A 132 -1.14 -17.73 14.63
C ARG A 132 -2.65 -17.70 14.74
N ARG A 133 -3.26 -16.53 14.48
CA ARG A 133 -4.72 -16.34 14.45
C ARG A 133 -5.34 -16.65 13.09
N GLY A 134 -4.52 -16.72 12.04
CA GLY A 134 -4.93 -16.89 10.67
C GLY A 134 -5.85 -15.79 10.18
N VAL A 135 -5.55 -14.51 10.49
CA VAL A 135 -6.39 -13.33 10.15
C VAL A 135 -5.59 -12.27 9.41
N ILE A 136 -6.25 -11.50 8.55
CA ILE A 136 -5.72 -10.22 8.05
C ILE A 136 -6.37 -9.11 8.87
N GLU A 137 -5.54 -8.32 9.53
CA GLU A 137 -5.98 -7.23 10.41
C GLU A 137 -5.33 -5.92 9.99
N GLY A 138 -6.05 -4.82 10.18
CA GLY A 138 -5.59 -3.47 9.94
C GLY A 138 -5.93 -2.57 11.11
N TYR A 139 -4.94 -1.89 11.65
CA TYR A 139 -5.07 -1.02 12.82
C TYR A 139 -4.63 0.40 12.47
N GLU A 140 -5.30 1.37 13.07
CA GLU A 140 -4.91 2.77 12.95
C GLU A 140 -3.56 3.01 13.61
N ILE A 141 -2.68 3.72 12.91
CA ILE A 141 -1.40 4.20 13.43
C ILE A 141 -1.70 5.52 14.15
N VAL A 142 -1.44 5.55 15.45
CA VAL A 142 -1.67 6.71 16.30
C VAL A 142 -0.36 7.14 16.96
N ALA A 143 -0.24 8.43 17.25
CA ALA A 143 0.89 8.99 17.96
C ALA A 143 0.41 9.73 19.20
N GLU A 144 1.05 9.43 20.33
CA GLU A 144 0.89 10.18 21.57
C GLU A 144 2.05 11.16 21.71
N ARG A 145 1.74 12.45 21.87
CA ARG A 145 2.75 13.50 22.04
C ARG A 145 3.67 13.29 23.25
N GLY A 146 3.17 12.64 24.30
CA GLY A 146 3.86 12.60 25.60
C GLY A 146 3.79 13.96 26.34
N SER A 147 4.65 14.13 27.34
CA SER A 147 4.74 15.39 28.10
C SER A 147 5.55 16.43 27.33
N SER A 148 4.92 17.54 26.93
CA SER A 148 5.61 18.66 26.30
C SER A 148 6.54 19.36 27.29
N GLN A 149 7.85 19.32 27.02
CA GLN A 149 8.81 20.19 27.68
C GLN A 149 9.14 21.35 26.76
N PHE A 150 9.11 22.56 27.30
CA PHE A 150 9.44 23.77 26.57
C PHE A 150 10.75 24.33 27.07
N HIS A 151 11.62 24.71 26.16
CA HIS A 151 12.83 25.44 26.48
C HIS A 151 13.11 26.49 25.39
N PHE A 152 13.89 27.50 25.75
CA PHE A 152 14.31 28.51 24.78
C PHE A 152 15.54 28.02 24.02
N TRP A 153 15.66 28.43 22.77
CA TRP A 153 16.85 28.16 21.99
C TRP A 153 17.98 29.09 22.44
N LYS A 154 19.19 28.56 22.69
CA LYS A 154 20.31 29.37 23.20
C LYS A 154 20.77 30.45 22.21
N ALA A 155 20.74 30.14 20.90
CA ALA A 155 21.14 31.09 19.86
C ALA A 155 20.13 32.23 19.69
N GLU A 156 18.83 31.93 19.80
CA GLU A 156 17.74 32.91 19.71
C GLU A 156 16.77 32.73 20.89
N PRO A 157 17.01 33.42 22.03
CA PRO A 157 16.21 33.23 23.25
C PRO A 157 14.73 33.61 23.15
N THR A 158 14.32 34.26 22.06
CA THR A 158 12.90 34.54 21.75
C THR A 158 12.19 33.35 21.11
N VAL A 159 12.93 32.33 20.67
CA VAL A 159 12.39 31.16 19.99
C VAL A 159 12.05 30.06 20.99
N LEU A 160 10.81 29.61 20.95
CA LEU A 160 10.31 28.52 21.78
C LEU A 160 10.56 27.17 21.09
N VAL A 161 11.28 26.30 21.78
CA VAL A 161 11.51 24.92 21.34
C VAL A 161 10.62 24.01 22.15
N GLN A 162 9.75 23.28 21.44
CA GLN A 162 8.88 22.28 22.04
C GLN A 162 9.52 20.90 21.87
N ALA A 163 10.08 20.33 22.94
CA ALA A 163 10.65 19.00 22.89
C ALA A 163 9.57 17.97 22.49
N PHE A 164 9.96 17.03 21.64
CA PHE A 164 9.05 16.06 21.04
C PHE A 164 9.67 14.67 21.03
N ASP A 165 9.02 13.76 21.75
CA ASP A 165 9.36 12.34 21.78
C ASP A 165 8.05 11.53 21.71
N PRO A 166 7.45 11.45 20.52
CA PRO A 166 6.15 10.84 20.35
C PRO A 166 6.24 9.33 20.49
N LYS A 167 5.21 8.76 21.12
CA LYS A 167 5.02 7.31 21.13
C LYS A 167 4.07 6.91 20.01
N VAL A 168 4.64 6.39 18.92
CA VAL A 168 3.88 5.84 17.80
C VAL A 168 3.47 4.40 18.13
N ARG A 169 2.20 4.06 17.95
CA ARG A 169 1.66 2.72 18.22
C ARG A 169 0.46 2.39 17.35
N LEU A 170 0.10 1.11 17.30
CA LEU A 170 -1.17 0.67 16.74
C LEU A 170 -2.29 0.80 17.78
N SER A 171 -3.46 1.28 17.34
CA SER A 171 -4.67 1.29 18.15
C SER A 171 -5.31 -0.10 18.15
N LEU A 172 -4.82 -1.00 19.01
CA LEU A 172 -5.22 -2.42 19.03
C LEU A 172 -6.63 -2.66 19.57
N ASP A 173 -7.22 -1.67 20.24
CA ASP A 173 -8.53 -1.79 20.86
C ASP A 173 -9.63 -2.04 19.82
N GLU A 174 -9.56 -1.37 18.67
CA GLU A 174 -10.53 -1.48 17.58
C GLU A 174 -9.83 -1.59 16.21
N PRO A 175 -9.83 -2.76 15.56
CA PRO A 175 -9.29 -2.87 14.21
C PRO A 175 -10.14 -2.08 13.21
N ALA A 176 -9.48 -1.27 12.39
CA ALA A 176 -10.09 -0.62 11.24
C ALA A 176 -10.52 -1.64 10.17
N LEU A 177 -9.76 -2.74 10.05
CA LEU A 177 -10.00 -3.83 9.12
C LEU A 177 -9.76 -5.17 9.82
N PHE A 178 -10.66 -6.14 9.64
CA PHE A 178 -10.52 -7.45 10.27
C PHE A 178 -11.15 -8.58 9.45
N LEU A 179 -10.34 -9.22 8.60
CA LEU A 179 -10.75 -10.37 7.80
C LEU A 179 -10.36 -11.66 8.53
N LYS A 180 -11.35 -12.51 8.78
CA LYS A 180 -11.16 -13.83 9.39
C LYS A 180 -12.06 -14.84 8.74
N ASP A 181 -11.48 -15.98 8.39
CA ASP A 181 -12.22 -17.14 7.93
C ASP A 181 -12.97 -17.79 9.12
N PRO A 182 -14.31 -17.93 9.07
CA PRO A 182 -15.09 -18.50 10.15
C PRO A 182 -14.95 -20.02 10.26
N ASP A 183 -14.55 -20.71 9.18
CA ASP A 183 -14.30 -22.16 9.19
C ASP A 183 -13.02 -22.50 8.42
N PRO A 184 -11.84 -22.31 9.05
CA PRO A 184 -10.53 -22.67 8.50
C PRO A 184 -10.40 -24.16 8.15
N SER A 185 -11.24 -25.01 8.73
CA SER A 185 -11.20 -26.46 8.56
C SER A 185 -11.97 -26.94 7.32
N SER A 186 -12.89 -26.11 6.81
CA SER A 186 -13.66 -26.33 5.59
C SER A 186 -12.76 -26.41 4.35
N LYS A 187 -13.26 -27.08 3.30
CA LYS A 187 -12.59 -27.15 1.99
C LYS A 187 -12.77 -25.89 1.15
N SER A 188 -13.83 -25.11 1.40
CA SER A 188 -14.13 -23.85 0.70
C SER A 188 -14.11 -22.69 1.68
N ALA A 189 -13.71 -21.52 1.19
CA ALA A 189 -13.73 -20.28 1.95
C ALA A 189 -15.01 -19.48 1.62
N PRO A 190 -15.65 -18.81 2.60
CA PRO A 190 -16.83 -17.99 2.36
C PRO A 190 -16.61 -16.89 1.31
N ILE A 191 -15.41 -16.30 1.26
CA ILE A 191 -15.04 -15.26 0.29
C ILE A 191 -15.21 -15.70 -1.17
N GLN A 192 -15.03 -16.99 -1.45
CA GLN A 192 -15.17 -17.56 -2.79
C GLN A 192 -16.63 -17.57 -3.28
N HIS A 193 -17.58 -17.53 -2.34
CA HIS A 193 -19.00 -17.45 -2.68
C HIS A 193 -19.41 -16.02 -3.04
N LEU A 194 -18.81 -15.00 -2.40
CA LEU A 194 -19.00 -13.59 -2.76
C LEU A 194 -18.45 -13.29 -4.17
N SER A 195 -17.37 -13.96 -4.56
CA SER A 195 -16.83 -13.89 -5.93
C SER A 195 -17.80 -14.37 -7.01
N ARG A 196 -18.83 -15.15 -6.65
CA ARG A 196 -19.82 -15.68 -7.60
C ARG A 196 -21.06 -14.80 -7.73
N THR A 197 -21.31 -13.94 -6.74
CA THR A 197 -22.48 -13.04 -6.73
C THR A 197 -22.16 -11.65 -7.25
N ASN A 198 -20.88 -11.33 -7.50
CA ASN A 198 -20.37 -9.98 -7.83
C ASN A 198 -20.72 -8.91 -6.78
N ASP A 199 -21.16 -9.33 -5.60
CA ASP A 199 -21.36 -8.47 -4.44
C ASP A 199 -20.09 -8.52 -3.59
N TRP A 200 -19.08 -7.71 -3.95
CA TRP A 200 -17.78 -7.65 -3.26
C TRP A 200 -17.82 -6.87 -1.95
N LYS A 201 -18.86 -7.10 -1.15
CA LYS A 201 -19.04 -6.59 0.21
C LYS A 201 -18.57 -7.66 1.18
N LEU A 202 -17.33 -7.53 1.64
CA LEU A 202 -16.71 -8.52 2.51
C LEU A 202 -17.12 -8.28 3.97
N PRO A 203 -17.86 -9.19 4.62
CA PRO A 203 -18.17 -9.06 6.04
C PRO A 203 -16.89 -9.24 6.86
N LEU A 204 -16.56 -8.26 7.69
CA LEU A 204 -15.48 -8.40 8.67
C LEU A 204 -15.97 -9.24 9.86
N ALA A 205 -15.07 -10.00 10.47
CA ALA A 205 -15.48 -11.00 11.46
C ALA A 205 -15.88 -10.42 12.82
N HIS A 206 -16.79 -11.13 13.48
CA HIS A 206 -17.45 -10.73 14.72
C HIS A 206 -16.60 -11.11 15.95
N GLU A 207 -16.10 -10.13 16.69
CA GLU A 207 -15.85 -10.27 18.13
C GLU A 207 -16.81 -9.29 18.83
N ALA A 208 -17.64 -9.84 19.72
CA ALA A 208 -18.82 -9.27 20.37
C ALA A 208 -19.00 -7.73 20.34
N ASN A 209 -20.19 -7.28 19.90
CA ASN A 209 -20.73 -5.90 19.99
C ASN A 209 -20.17 -4.80 19.07
N ARG A 210 -19.51 -5.14 17.95
CA ARG A 210 -18.97 -4.14 17.02
C ARG A 210 -19.64 -4.22 15.66
N ILE A 211 -20.29 -3.12 15.24
CA ILE A 211 -20.97 -2.99 13.94
C ILE A 211 -19.87 -2.91 12.87
N TYR A 212 -19.47 -4.05 12.31
CA TYR A 212 -18.44 -4.09 11.28
C TYR A 212 -18.96 -3.79 9.88
N LYS A 213 -18.05 -3.22 9.09
CA LYS A 213 -18.24 -2.38 7.91
C LYS A 213 -17.74 -3.14 6.68
N PRO A 214 -18.53 -3.32 5.60
CA PRO A 214 -18.05 -4.09 4.46
C PRO A 214 -16.80 -3.46 3.85
N LEU A 215 -15.78 -4.29 3.60
CA LEU A 215 -14.67 -3.95 2.71
C LEU A 215 -15.21 -4.02 1.28
N LEU A 216 -14.99 -2.94 0.54
CA LEU A 216 -15.41 -2.74 -0.84
C LEU A 216 -14.17 -2.67 -1.73
N LEU A 217 -14.13 -3.47 -2.79
CA LEU A 217 -13.05 -3.46 -3.77
C LEU A 217 -13.24 -2.32 -4.78
N CYS A 218 -12.15 -1.69 -5.17
CA CYS A 218 -12.14 -0.50 -6.03
C CYS A 218 -11.35 -0.73 -7.33
N SER A 219 -11.78 -0.05 -8.40
CA SER A 219 -11.01 0.08 -9.63
C SER A 219 -10.19 1.37 -9.64
N ALA A 220 -9.11 1.36 -10.42
CA ALA A 220 -8.42 2.59 -10.81
C ALA A 220 -9.22 3.34 -11.88
N ILE A 221 -9.03 4.65 -11.98
CA ILE A 221 -9.53 5.48 -13.06
C ILE A 221 -8.88 5.02 -14.37
N SER A 222 -9.65 4.99 -15.45
CA SER A 222 -9.13 4.71 -16.80
C SER A 222 -8.53 5.98 -17.44
N ASP A 223 -7.57 5.84 -18.34
CA ASP A 223 -6.92 6.95 -19.06
C ASP A 223 -7.93 7.95 -19.68
N GLN A 224 -9.09 7.46 -20.13
CA GLN A 224 -10.15 8.30 -20.69
C GLN A 224 -10.80 9.19 -19.62
N GLN A 225 -11.04 8.65 -18.43
CA GLN A 225 -11.62 9.37 -17.30
C GLN A 225 -10.62 10.37 -16.69
N GLU A 226 -9.31 10.10 -16.73
CA GLU A 226 -8.29 11.04 -16.27
C GLU A 226 -8.29 12.36 -17.05
N SER A 227 -8.67 12.32 -18.33
CA SER A 227 -8.71 13.53 -19.17
C SER A 227 -9.90 14.46 -18.89
N ILE A 228 -10.94 13.95 -18.22
CA ILE A 228 -12.22 14.64 -18.03
C ILE A 228 -12.41 15.09 -16.58
N THR A 229 -11.75 14.42 -15.64
CA THR A 229 -11.97 14.62 -14.21
C THR A 229 -11.07 15.72 -13.66
N ASP A 230 -11.61 16.52 -12.74
CA ASP A 230 -10.83 17.51 -12.00
C ASP A 230 -9.79 16.82 -11.09
N PRO A 231 -8.48 17.16 -11.18
CA PRO A 231 -7.44 16.60 -10.33
C PRO A 231 -7.72 16.73 -8.82
N GLY A 232 -8.53 17.69 -8.39
CA GLY A 232 -8.97 17.82 -7.00
C GLY A 232 -9.78 16.62 -6.49
N GLN A 233 -10.40 15.85 -7.39
CA GLN A 233 -11.20 14.66 -7.07
C GLN A 233 -10.38 13.37 -6.99
N TYR A 234 -9.09 13.42 -7.33
CA TYR A 234 -8.23 12.24 -7.30
C TYR A 234 -7.88 11.81 -5.88
N TRP A 235 -7.78 10.50 -5.73
CA TRP A 235 -7.23 9.83 -4.58
C TRP A 235 -6.26 8.72 -5.01
N PRO A 236 -5.02 8.70 -4.53
CA PRO A 236 -4.30 9.75 -3.82
C PRO A 236 -4.36 11.12 -4.50
N PRO A 237 -4.18 12.22 -3.76
CA PRO A 237 -3.99 13.53 -4.39
C PRO A 237 -2.68 13.52 -5.22
N PRO A 238 -2.59 14.32 -6.30
CA PRO A 238 -1.39 14.36 -7.18
C PRO A 238 -0.07 14.70 -6.46
N THR A 239 -0.16 15.31 -5.29
CA THR A 239 0.98 15.62 -4.41
C THR A 239 1.63 14.38 -3.81
N VAL A 240 0.86 13.31 -3.58
CA VAL A 240 1.38 12.04 -3.06
C VAL A 240 1.72 11.14 -4.26
N PRO A 241 2.99 10.70 -4.41
CA PRO A 241 3.39 9.85 -5.52
C PRO A 241 2.55 8.58 -5.57
N SER A 242 1.93 8.34 -6.72
CA SER A 242 1.15 7.13 -6.99
C SER A 242 1.26 6.77 -8.47
N LYS A 243 1.21 5.47 -8.77
CA LYS A 243 1.22 4.96 -10.15
C LYS A 243 -0.16 5.03 -10.80
N THR A 244 -1.21 5.02 -9.97
CA THR A 244 -2.61 5.04 -10.41
C THR A 244 -3.42 5.93 -9.47
N HIS A 245 -4.60 6.37 -9.92
CA HIS A 245 -5.54 7.12 -9.09
C HIS A 245 -6.92 6.48 -9.13
N THR A 246 -7.69 6.70 -8.08
CA THR A 246 -9.14 6.46 -8.01
C THR A 246 -9.86 7.76 -7.68
N LEU A 247 -11.19 7.75 -7.72
CA LEU A 247 -12.00 8.90 -7.31
C LEU A 247 -12.23 8.87 -5.81
N ARG A 248 -12.19 10.05 -5.18
CA ARG A 248 -12.63 10.23 -3.79
C ARG A 248 -14.06 9.75 -3.61
N SER A 249 -14.37 9.32 -2.39
CA SER A 249 -15.72 8.89 -2.03
C SER A 249 -16.67 10.09 -1.96
N GLY A 250 -17.58 10.19 -2.94
CA GLY A 250 -18.62 11.22 -3.03
C GLY A 250 -19.96 10.65 -3.52
N GLU A 251 -20.85 11.49 -4.07
CA GLU A 251 -22.17 11.07 -4.59
C GLU A 251 -22.06 9.99 -5.69
N ASP A 252 -20.95 10.00 -6.46
CA ASP A 252 -20.63 9.03 -7.51
C ASP A 252 -19.80 7.81 -7.04
N SER A 253 -19.73 7.57 -5.73
CA SER A 253 -18.96 6.48 -5.13
C SER A 253 -19.30 5.08 -5.68
N GLN A 254 -20.46 4.87 -6.30
CA GLN A 254 -20.79 3.59 -6.92
C GLN A 254 -20.04 3.30 -8.23
N GLN A 255 -19.52 4.33 -8.92
CA GLN A 255 -18.93 4.19 -10.25
C GLN A 255 -17.57 3.45 -10.24
N GLN A 256 -16.84 3.50 -9.12
CA GLN A 256 -15.53 2.87 -8.96
C GLN A 256 -15.59 1.54 -8.17
N LEU A 257 -16.79 1.01 -7.95
CA LEU A 257 -16.95 -0.31 -7.34
C LEU A 257 -16.77 -1.39 -8.40
N VAL A 258 -16.01 -2.42 -8.03
CA VAL A 258 -15.63 -3.49 -8.93
C VAL A 258 -16.84 -4.36 -9.31
N GLY A 259 -17.20 -4.36 -10.60
CA GLY A 259 -18.18 -5.29 -11.16
C GLY A 259 -17.60 -6.66 -11.54
N LYS A 260 -16.30 -6.70 -11.88
CA LYS A 260 -15.54 -7.92 -12.22
C LYS A 260 -14.18 -7.90 -11.55
N LEU A 261 -13.76 -9.02 -10.99
CA LEU A 261 -12.47 -9.10 -10.29
C LEU A 261 -11.25 -8.70 -11.14
N SER A 262 -11.33 -8.80 -12.47
CA SER A 262 -10.28 -8.36 -13.40
C SER A 262 -9.99 -6.85 -13.33
N ASP A 263 -10.98 -6.07 -12.90
CA ASP A 263 -10.93 -4.61 -12.92
C ASP A 263 -10.53 -4.07 -11.53
N MET A 264 -10.26 -4.97 -10.58
CA MET A 264 -9.84 -4.64 -9.22
C MET A 264 -8.42 -4.08 -9.20
N SER A 265 -8.24 -2.93 -8.55
CA SER A 265 -6.94 -2.42 -8.17
C SER A 265 -6.49 -3.07 -6.86
N GLU A 266 -5.22 -3.46 -6.80
CA GLU A 266 -4.56 -3.88 -5.55
C GLU A 266 -4.09 -2.67 -4.72
N GLU A 267 -4.15 -1.44 -5.26
CA GLU A 267 -3.69 -0.20 -4.62
C GLU A 267 -4.80 0.54 -3.86
N PHE A 268 -6.07 0.15 -4.04
CA PHE A 268 -7.22 0.87 -3.47
C PHE A 268 -8.26 -0.06 -2.85
N PHE A 269 -8.86 0.38 -1.75
CA PHE A 269 -10.10 -0.22 -1.25
C PHE A 269 -10.95 0.82 -0.53
N ARG A 270 -12.20 0.46 -0.23
CA ARG A 270 -13.12 1.31 0.51
C ARG A 270 -13.71 0.61 1.73
N LEU A 271 -14.00 1.37 2.77
CA LEU A 271 -14.70 0.91 3.98
C LEU A 271 -15.98 1.72 4.20
N ASP A 272 -17.12 1.05 4.34
CA ASP A 272 -18.41 1.70 4.66
C ASP A 272 -18.50 2.02 6.16
N ARG A 273 -18.14 3.23 6.58
CA ARG A 273 -18.23 3.65 7.97
C ARG A 273 -19.63 4.16 8.33
N LEU A 274 -20.33 3.42 9.21
CA LEU A 274 -21.37 4.04 10.06
C LEU A 274 -20.73 5.12 10.92
N GLN A 275 -21.38 6.28 10.94
CA GLN A 275 -20.98 7.46 11.67
C GLN A 275 -21.15 7.23 13.18
N ASN A 276 -20.07 6.95 13.90
CA ASN A 276 -20.08 6.99 15.35
C ASN A 276 -19.91 8.44 15.80
N TYR A 277 -21.03 9.10 16.14
CA TYR A 277 -21.28 10.25 17.05
C TYR A 277 -20.24 11.39 17.31
N ARG A 278 -19.06 11.43 16.68
CA ARG A 278 -17.99 12.41 17.00
C ARG A 278 -17.83 13.56 16.00
N THR A 279 -18.58 13.56 14.90
CA THR A 279 -18.55 14.66 13.91
C THR A 279 -19.98 15.13 13.65
N LEU A 280 -20.39 16.20 14.33
CA LEU A 280 -21.77 16.72 14.35
C LEU A 280 -22.15 17.60 13.15
N PHE A 281 -21.38 17.61 12.07
CA PHE A 281 -21.63 18.51 10.94
C PHE A 281 -21.40 17.81 9.59
N ALA A 282 -22.37 17.00 9.18
CA ALA A 282 -22.61 16.69 7.76
C ALA A 282 -24.06 16.22 7.62
N ASP A 283 -24.84 16.99 6.88
CA ASP A 283 -26.22 16.68 6.50
C ASP A 283 -26.21 15.49 5.52
N GLY A 284 -27.07 14.49 5.72
CA GLY A 284 -27.31 13.42 4.73
C GLY A 284 -26.84 12.01 5.12
N ASN A 285 -27.79 11.22 5.61
CA ASN A 285 -27.87 9.76 5.45
C ASN A 285 -26.74 8.85 5.98
N GLY A 286 -26.17 9.12 7.16
CA GLY A 286 -25.65 8.11 8.14
C GLY A 286 -24.61 7.05 7.72
N LYS A 287 -24.20 6.99 6.45
CA LYS A 287 -23.20 6.09 5.87
C LYS A 287 -22.13 6.92 5.18
N TYR A 288 -20.90 6.77 5.64
CA TYR A 288 -19.75 7.47 5.11
C TYR A 288 -18.72 6.45 4.61
N ILE A 289 -18.57 6.33 3.29
CA ILE A 289 -17.57 5.45 2.70
C ILE A 289 -16.23 6.19 2.69
N GLN A 290 -15.18 5.55 3.21
CA GLN A 290 -13.80 6.05 3.14
C GLN A 290 -13.02 5.27 2.09
N THR A 291 -12.27 5.98 1.25
CA THR A 291 -11.33 5.39 0.28
C THR A 291 -9.93 5.38 0.87
N TYR A 292 -9.33 4.20 0.88
CA TYR A 292 -7.94 3.99 1.27
C TYR A 292 -7.10 3.77 0.03
N SER A 293 -5.89 4.33 0.05
CA SER A 293 -4.85 4.04 -0.94
C SER A 293 -3.64 3.45 -0.26
N ALA A 294 -3.02 2.48 -0.92
CA ALA A 294 -1.70 2.00 -0.56
C ALA A 294 -0.70 3.13 -0.69
N LEU A 295 0.22 3.21 0.26
CA LEU A 295 1.41 4.03 0.15
C LEU A 295 2.49 3.17 -0.51
N ASP A 296 3.09 3.63 -1.62
CA ASP A 296 4.11 2.85 -2.34
C ASP A 296 5.34 2.65 -1.42
N PRO A 297 5.80 1.41 -1.16
CA PRO A 297 7.02 1.13 -0.41
C PRO A 297 8.24 1.93 -0.84
N GLU A 298 8.39 2.22 -2.14
CA GLU A 298 9.50 3.03 -2.66
C GLU A 298 9.45 4.48 -2.17
N SER A 299 8.29 5.00 -1.79
CA SER A 299 8.10 6.39 -1.34
C SER A 299 8.49 6.61 0.13
N TYR A 300 8.41 5.57 0.98
CA TYR A 300 8.69 5.67 2.41
C TYR A 300 9.87 4.83 2.89
N THR A 301 10.53 4.09 1.99
CA THR A 301 11.74 3.34 2.33
C THR A 301 12.97 4.23 2.13
N PRO A 302 13.76 4.51 3.19
CA PRO A 302 15.00 5.26 3.05
C PRO A 302 16.05 4.43 2.29
N THR A 303 16.86 5.11 1.48
CA THR A 303 18.05 4.51 0.85
C THR A 303 19.30 5.30 1.25
N LYS A 304 20.49 4.83 0.85
CA LYS A 304 21.73 5.59 1.11
C LYS A 304 21.73 6.95 0.40
N GLU A 305 21.12 7.01 -0.77
CA GLU A 305 21.02 8.21 -1.60
C GLU A 305 19.84 9.11 -1.17
N LYS A 306 18.83 8.52 -0.53
CA LYS A 306 17.64 9.19 -0.02
C LYS A 306 17.43 8.94 1.48
N PRO A 307 18.38 9.34 2.35
CA PRO A 307 18.34 8.96 3.75
C PRO A 307 17.18 9.59 4.51
N TYR A 308 16.66 10.75 4.11
CA TYR A 308 15.53 11.42 4.79
C TYR A 308 14.17 10.94 4.31
N GLN A 309 14.11 10.20 3.20
CA GLN A 309 12.86 9.69 2.64
C GLN A 309 12.19 8.73 3.62
N GLY A 310 10.91 8.94 3.92
CA GLY A 310 10.21 8.09 4.87
C GLY A 310 8.85 8.56 5.34
N LEU A 311 8.24 7.75 6.19
CA LEU A 311 7.10 8.14 7.01
C LEU A 311 7.60 8.78 8.30
N TRP A 312 7.09 9.96 8.62
CA TRP A 312 7.48 10.75 9.79
C TRP A 312 6.25 11.16 10.58
N VAL A 313 6.45 11.43 11.87
CA VAL A 313 5.46 12.06 12.74
C VAL A 313 6.01 13.41 13.18
N GLY A 314 5.18 14.45 13.14
CA GLY A 314 5.53 15.82 13.53
C GLY A 314 4.59 16.38 14.58
N ASP A 315 5.09 17.34 15.37
CA ASP A 315 4.27 18.10 16.32
C ASP A 315 3.73 19.39 15.69
N TYR A 316 2.41 19.45 15.53
CA TYR A 316 1.67 20.62 15.03
C TYR A 316 0.94 21.37 16.15
N SER A 317 1.55 21.43 17.34
CA SER A 317 1.16 22.31 18.45
C SER A 317 -0.29 22.14 18.92
N THR A 318 -1.24 23.02 18.63
CA THR A 318 -2.63 22.82 19.06
C THR A 318 -3.36 21.71 18.29
N HIS A 319 -2.85 21.32 17.12
CA HIS A 319 -3.49 20.30 16.27
C HIS A 319 -3.12 18.87 16.64
N GLY A 320 -2.02 18.67 17.37
CA GLY A 320 -1.59 17.35 17.82
C GLY A 320 -0.39 16.83 17.04
N CYS A 321 -0.28 15.50 17.01
CA CYS A 321 0.70 14.79 16.19
C CYS A 321 0.09 14.50 14.82
N GLU A 322 0.82 14.81 13.76
CA GLU A 322 0.42 14.50 12.40
C GLU A 322 1.48 13.63 11.72
N PHE A 323 1.04 12.71 10.86
CA PHE A 323 1.91 11.89 10.03
C PHE A 323 2.15 12.56 8.68
N ILE A 324 3.42 12.65 8.30
CA ILE A 324 3.83 13.20 7.01
C ILE A 324 4.69 12.20 6.24
N LEU A 325 4.54 12.19 4.92
CA LEU A 325 5.45 11.54 4.00
C LEU A 325 6.55 12.54 3.64
N VAL A 326 7.80 12.21 3.95
CA VAL A 326 8.95 12.98 3.50
C VAL A 326 9.51 12.33 2.25
N LEU A 327 9.53 13.07 1.15
CA LEU A 327 10.13 12.66 -0.12
C LEU A 327 11.48 13.35 -0.28
N GLN A 328 12.47 12.60 -0.76
CA GLN A 328 13.77 13.13 -1.15
C GLN A 328 13.98 12.92 -2.65
N ASN A 329 13.99 14.03 -3.39
CA ASN A 329 14.14 14.04 -4.84
C ASN A 329 15.47 14.69 -5.21
N ARG A 330 16.20 14.09 -6.15
CA ARG A 330 17.41 14.72 -6.72
C ARG A 330 17.02 15.50 -7.96
N GLU A 331 17.65 16.65 -8.18
CA GLU A 331 17.56 17.32 -9.47
C GLU A 331 18.30 16.50 -10.53
N GLN A 332 17.76 16.48 -11.75
CA GLN A 332 18.27 15.66 -12.85
C GLN A 332 19.69 16.06 -13.28
N ASP A 333 20.08 17.31 -13.01
CA ASP A 333 21.40 17.89 -13.28
C ASP A 333 22.49 17.35 -12.34
N ASP A 334 22.14 16.96 -11.11
CA ASP A 334 23.12 16.42 -10.14
C ASP A 334 23.55 15.00 -10.52
N ILE A 335 22.65 14.22 -11.11
CA ILE A 335 22.93 12.85 -11.60
C ILE A 335 23.98 12.89 -12.73
N GLN A 336 23.95 13.92 -13.59
CA GLN A 336 24.91 14.06 -14.69
C GLN A 336 26.29 14.54 -14.21
N ARG A 337 26.35 15.39 -13.19
CA ARG A 337 27.62 15.86 -12.60
C ARG A 337 28.36 14.76 -11.85
N GLU A 338 27.65 13.88 -11.13
CA GLU A 338 28.25 12.72 -10.47
C GLU A 338 28.82 11.73 -11.51
N GLY A 339 28.16 11.54 -12.66
CA GLY A 339 28.66 10.67 -13.74
C GLY A 339 29.98 11.10 -14.38
N TRP A 340 30.36 12.38 -14.27
CA TRP A 340 31.63 12.90 -14.80
C TRP A 340 32.77 12.94 -13.78
N ASN A 341 32.49 12.83 -12.48
CA ASN A 341 33.48 13.00 -11.41
C ASN A 341 33.97 11.68 -10.78
N ILE A 342 33.50 10.52 -11.24
CA ILE A 342 34.04 9.21 -10.82
C ILE A 342 35.25 8.85 -11.70
N GLU A 343 36.32 9.63 -11.60
CA GLU A 343 37.67 9.12 -11.90
C GLU A 343 38.28 8.61 -10.59
N THR A 344 38.32 7.28 -10.45
CA THR A 344 38.78 6.58 -9.26
C THR A 344 40.28 6.78 -9.04
N ASN A 345 40.67 7.68 -8.13
CA ASN A 345 41.96 7.60 -7.46
C ASN A 345 41.77 6.91 -6.11
N ASN A 346 42.13 5.62 -6.09
CA ASN A 346 42.09 4.75 -4.91
C ASN A 346 43.08 5.23 -3.84
N HIS A 347 42.63 6.01 -2.85
CA HIS A 347 43.26 6.07 -1.53
C HIS A 347 42.22 6.37 -0.43
N ASP A 348 42.27 5.54 0.61
CA ASP A 348 41.76 5.72 1.97
C ASP A 348 40.23 5.69 2.24
N GLY A 349 39.83 4.95 3.27
CA GLY A 349 38.43 4.68 3.64
C GLY A 349 37.68 5.86 4.29
N THR A 350 38.39 6.95 4.57
CA THR A 350 37.85 8.25 5.04
C THR A 350 37.19 9.05 3.92
N ILE A 351 37.69 8.96 2.68
CA ILE A 351 37.08 9.65 1.54
C ILE A 351 35.72 9.02 1.18
N GLU A 352 35.59 7.70 1.36
CA GLU A 352 34.35 7.00 1.05
C GLU A 352 33.21 7.35 2.02
N SER A 353 33.50 7.63 3.30
CA SER A 353 32.50 8.12 4.27
C SER A 353 32.07 9.55 3.97
N ASP A 354 33.01 10.43 3.64
CA ASP A 354 32.74 11.85 3.35
C ASP A 354 31.93 12.01 2.05
N ILE A 355 32.23 11.19 1.03
CA ILE A 355 31.46 11.13 -0.22
C ILE A 355 30.04 10.60 0.04
N ARG A 356 29.89 9.53 0.83
CA ARG A 356 28.57 8.96 1.15
C ARG A 356 27.69 9.92 1.96
N GLU A 357 28.29 10.65 2.90
CA GLU A 357 27.58 11.68 3.66
C GLU A 357 27.16 12.85 2.76
N THR A 358 28.00 13.23 1.80
CA THR A 358 27.70 14.26 0.80
C THR A 358 26.57 13.84 -0.15
N ILE A 359 26.55 12.58 -0.60
CA ILE A 359 25.53 12.01 -1.51
C ILE A 359 24.13 12.07 -0.89
N GLY A 360 23.99 11.71 0.39
CA GLY A 360 22.69 11.69 1.08
C GLY A 360 22.18 13.08 1.50
N GLN A 361 23.03 14.10 1.41
CA GLN A 361 22.80 15.46 1.90
C GLN A 361 22.51 16.46 0.77
N GLN A 362 21.89 16.01 -0.32
CA GLN A 362 21.56 16.84 -1.48
C GLN A 362 20.12 16.62 -1.97
N GLY A 363 19.66 17.55 -2.81
CA GLY A 363 18.35 17.50 -3.46
C GLY A 363 17.24 18.18 -2.67
N GLN A 364 16.03 18.03 -3.16
CA GLN A 364 14.82 18.59 -2.56
C GLN A 364 14.27 17.68 -1.47
N LEU A 365 13.80 18.27 -0.36
CA LEU A 365 12.92 17.59 0.61
C LEU A 365 11.52 18.18 0.60
N GLN A 366 10.51 17.32 0.58
CA GLN A 366 9.11 17.72 0.64
C GLN A 366 8.40 16.93 1.74
N GLY A 367 7.78 17.62 2.68
CA GLY A 367 6.92 17.01 3.69
C GLY A 367 5.46 17.12 3.27
N ILE A 368 4.80 16.01 2.97
CA ILE A 368 3.39 15.95 2.55
C ILE A 368 2.57 15.36 3.69
N LYS A 369 1.49 16.03 4.09
CA LYS A 369 0.62 15.55 5.16
C LYS A 369 -0.15 14.30 4.72
N LEU A 370 0.03 13.18 5.41
CA LEU A 370 -0.83 11.98 5.26
C LEU A 370 -1.99 12.03 6.25
N THR A 371 -1.75 12.62 7.43
CA THR A 371 -2.78 13.18 8.28
C THR A 371 -2.60 14.69 8.39
N GLY A 372 -3.70 15.42 8.59
CA GLY A 372 -3.65 16.87 8.70
C GLY A 372 -4.78 17.45 9.54
N ASP A 373 -4.98 18.74 9.37
CA ASP A 373 -5.86 19.53 10.21
C ASP A 373 -6.73 20.49 9.37
N MET A 374 -7.59 21.25 10.05
CA MET A 374 -8.49 22.21 9.40
C MET A 374 -7.75 23.34 8.66
N ASN A 375 -6.50 23.62 9.03
CA ASN A 375 -5.70 24.67 8.42
C ASN A 375 -4.94 24.11 7.22
N VAL A 376 -4.08 23.10 7.43
CA VAL A 376 -3.37 22.40 6.35
C VAL A 376 -3.82 20.93 6.35
N PRO A 377 -4.72 20.55 5.42
CA PRO A 377 -5.33 19.22 5.41
C PRO A 377 -4.38 18.16 4.86
N ARG A 378 -4.77 16.89 5.03
CA ARG A 378 -4.10 15.75 4.38
C ARG A 378 -3.96 16.00 2.86
N GLY A 379 -2.91 15.45 2.28
CA GLY A 379 -2.56 15.63 0.87
C GLY A 379 -1.85 16.95 0.57
N GLN A 380 -1.85 17.94 1.46
CA GLN A 380 -1.12 19.18 1.24
C GLN A 380 0.34 19.07 1.69
N TYR A 381 1.21 19.86 1.08
CA TYR A 381 2.55 20.06 1.62
C TYR A 381 2.44 20.72 3.00
N SER A 382 3.18 20.22 3.97
CA SER A 382 3.45 20.94 5.21
C SER A 382 4.62 21.89 5.05
N TRP A 383 5.62 21.49 4.27
CA TRP A 383 6.84 22.27 4.05
C TRP A 383 7.60 21.73 2.83
N VAL A 384 8.42 22.60 2.23
CA VAL A 384 9.29 22.27 1.09
C VAL A 384 10.66 22.92 1.28
N SER A 385 11.73 22.14 1.10
CA SER A 385 13.12 22.61 1.03
C SER A 385 13.64 22.34 -0.37
N GLU A 386 13.90 23.40 -1.14
CA GLU A 386 14.28 23.31 -2.56
C GLU A 386 15.63 22.59 -2.75
N ASP A 387 16.59 22.83 -1.86
CA ASP A 387 17.87 22.13 -1.82
C ASP A 387 18.31 21.93 -0.37
N ILE A 388 18.74 20.71 -0.02
CA ILE A 388 19.39 20.41 1.26
C ILE A 388 20.91 20.31 1.15
N GLY A 389 21.47 20.50 -0.04
CA GLY A 389 22.88 20.58 -0.36
C GLY A 389 23.51 21.95 -0.05
N PRO A 390 24.66 22.25 -0.67
CA PRO A 390 25.39 23.49 -0.43
C PRO A 390 24.61 24.76 -0.83
N ALA A 391 23.75 24.71 -1.85
CA ALA A 391 23.05 25.91 -2.30
C ALA A 391 21.95 26.30 -1.32
N GLY A 392 21.25 25.33 -0.72
CA GLY A 392 20.23 25.56 0.30
C GLY A 392 20.74 25.73 1.72
N LEU A 393 22.03 25.45 1.99
CA LEU A 393 22.62 25.57 3.32
C LEU A 393 22.60 27.03 3.82
N VAL A 394 22.05 27.21 5.02
CA VAL A 394 22.09 28.47 5.78
C VAL A 394 23.33 28.48 6.68
N GLY A 395 23.62 27.35 7.32
CA GLY A 395 24.75 27.21 8.21
C GLY A 395 24.72 25.89 8.98
N VAL A 396 25.70 25.70 9.86
CA VAL A 396 25.75 24.60 10.80
C VAL A 396 25.52 25.19 12.19
N ALA A 397 24.54 24.67 12.92
CA ALA A 397 24.22 25.16 14.25
C ALA A 397 25.39 24.91 15.22
N VAL A 398 25.75 25.92 16.00
CA VAL A 398 26.85 25.84 16.99
C VAL A 398 26.33 25.71 18.42
N ASP A 399 25.08 26.12 18.66
CA ASP A 399 24.46 26.16 19.97
C ASP A 399 23.47 25.02 20.20
N GLU A 400 23.43 24.55 21.45
CA GLU A 400 22.46 23.56 21.92
C GLU A 400 21.00 24.05 21.71
N PRO A 401 20.06 23.14 21.37
CA PRO A 401 20.21 21.69 21.31
C PRO A 401 20.65 21.15 19.93
N PHE A 402 21.00 22.03 18.98
CA PHE A 402 21.18 21.66 17.58
C PHE A 402 22.65 21.66 17.14
N THR A 403 23.60 21.71 18.07
CA THR A 403 25.04 21.77 17.76
C THR A 403 25.43 20.68 16.76
N GLY A 404 26.06 21.09 15.65
CA GLY A 404 26.50 20.21 14.56
C GLY A 404 25.44 19.96 13.48
N ALA A 405 24.17 20.30 13.70
CA ALA A 405 23.11 20.07 12.73
C ALA A 405 23.17 21.06 11.56
N ARG A 406 22.93 20.57 10.34
CA ARG A 406 22.83 21.42 9.15
C ARG A 406 21.48 22.11 9.12
N MET A 407 21.51 23.42 8.95
CA MET A 407 20.31 24.24 8.78
C MET A 407 20.16 24.65 7.33
N VAL A 408 19.03 24.31 6.72
CA VAL A 408 18.77 24.54 5.29
C VAL A 408 17.52 25.41 5.10
N ARG A 409 17.48 26.17 4.00
CA ARG A 409 16.33 27.03 3.67
C ARG A 409 15.11 26.18 3.37
N CYS A 410 13.98 26.54 3.96
CA CYS A 410 12.73 25.84 3.78
C CYS A 410 11.58 26.83 3.70
N LYS A 411 10.45 26.42 3.14
CA LYS A 411 9.19 27.16 3.19
C LYS A 411 8.15 26.30 3.88
N GLY A 412 7.54 26.82 4.93
CA GLY A 412 6.47 26.17 5.68
C GLY A 412 5.12 26.60 5.13
N HIS A 413 4.20 25.66 4.97
CA HIS A 413 2.87 25.93 4.45
C HIS A 413 1.91 26.24 5.59
N VAL A 414 1.21 27.38 5.50
CA VAL A 414 0.24 27.84 6.49
C VAL A 414 -1.02 28.32 5.79
N ALA A 415 -2.15 28.23 6.47
CA ALA A 415 -3.43 28.69 5.94
C ALA A 415 -4.42 29.02 7.07
N GLY A 416 -5.46 29.77 6.75
CA GLY A 416 -6.63 29.94 7.60
C GLY A 416 -7.46 28.66 7.74
N ILE A 417 -8.44 28.68 8.65
CA ILE A 417 -9.35 27.53 8.85
C ILE A 417 -10.10 27.25 7.55
N GLY A 418 -10.18 25.97 7.18
CA GLY A 418 -10.74 25.51 5.92
C GLY A 418 -9.77 25.61 4.75
N PHE A 419 -8.46 25.67 5.02
CA PHE A 419 -7.40 25.85 4.02
C PHE A 419 -7.61 27.09 3.15
N GLN A 420 -8.04 28.19 3.78
CA GLN A 420 -8.28 29.46 3.10
C GLN A 420 -7.02 30.34 3.12
N ASP A 421 -6.82 31.10 2.04
CA ASP A 421 -5.70 32.05 1.88
C ASP A 421 -4.34 31.38 2.20
N ASP A 422 -4.12 30.20 1.64
CA ASP A 422 -2.91 29.42 1.89
C ASP A 422 -1.66 30.11 1.33
N ILE A 423 -0.56 30.03 2.08
CA ILE A 423 0.69 30.67 1.73
C ILE A 423 1.89 29.88 2.28
N PHE A 424 2.99 29.94 1.54
CA PHE A 424 4.29 29.48 2.00
C PHE A 424 5.06 30.62 2.66
N ILE A 425 5.44 30.45 3.92
CA ILE A 425 6.25 31.38 4.70
C ILE A 425 7.69 30.88 4.85
N ASP A 426 8.63 31.81 4.99
CA ASP A 426 10.05 31.46 5.13
C ASP A 426 10.32 30.74 6.45
N SER A 427 11.07 29.65 6.36
CA SER A 427 11.40 28.77 7.48
C SER A 427 12.77 28.11 7.27
N GLN A 428 13.20 27.29 8.23
CA GLN A 428 14.44 26.51 8.12
C GLN A 428 14.21 25.08 8.60
N LEU A 429 14.74 24.10 7.88
CA LEU A 429 14.86 22.74 8.40
C LEU A 429 16.22 22.57 9.06
N ILE A 430 16.21 21.93 10.22
CA ILE A 430 17.38 21.57 11.01
C ILE A 430 17.52 20.05 10.92
N LEU A 431 18.51 19.61 10.17
CA LEU A 431 18.79 18.19 9.90
C LEU A 431 19.67 17.64 11.03
N ILE A 432 19.04 17.11 12.08
CA ILE A 432 19.72 16.65 13.30
C ILE A 432 20.29 15.24 13.10
N SER A 433 19.51 14.36 12.48
CA SER A 433 19.94 13.03 12.03
C SER A 433 19.01 12.53 10.92
N THR A 434 19.27 11.34 10.40
CA THR A 434 18.36 10.69 9.44
C THR A 434 17.03 10.31 10.07
N ASP A 435 16.87 10.30 11.39
CA ASP A 435 15.63 9.88 12.07
C ASP A 435 15.01 10.98 12.96
N LEU A 436 15.64 12.16 12.97
CA LEU A 436 15.21 13.32 13.74
C LEU A 436 15.50 14.59 12.95
N MET A 437 14.46 15.39 12.73
CA MET A 437 14.57 16.72 12.14
C MET A 437 13.83 17.72 13.02
N ALA A 438 14.16 19.00 12.87
CA ALA A 438 13.36 20.09 13.40
C ALA A 438 13.04 21.11 12.30
N HIS A 439 11.96 21.86 12.48
CA HIS A 439 11.49 22.88 11.56
C HIS A 439 11.27 24.17 12.33
N TYR A 440 12.07 25.17 11.97
CA TYR A 440 12.01 26.49 12.55
C TYR A 440 11.10 27.41 11.73
N TRP A 441 9.95 27.71 12.30
CA TRP A 441 8.96 28.66 11.79
C TRP A 441 9.35 30.09 12.22
N LYS A 442 10.13 30.79 11.40
CA LYS A 442 10.75 32.08 11.75
C LYS A 442 9.74 33.13 12.19
N GLU A 443 8.68 33.32 11.40
CA GLU A 443 7.65 34.33 11.68
C GLU A 443 6.85 34.02 12.94
N MET A 444 6.80 32.75 13.35
CA MET A 444 6.07 32.30 14.54
C MET A 444 6.97 32.19 15.77
N GLY A 445 8.29 32.28 15.63
CA GLY A 445 9.24 32.10 16.72
C GLY A 445 9.16 30.71 17.36
N HIS A 446 8.86 29.67 16.59
CA HIS A 446 8.57 28.32 17.10
C HIS A 446 9.35 27.25 16.35
N ILE A 447 9.81 26.22 17.07
CA ILE A 447 10.44 25.03 16.49
C ILE A 447 9.59 23.78 16.78
N SER A 448 9.19 23.10 15.71
CA SER A 448 8.58 21.76 15.73
C SER A 448 9.63 20.70 15.43
N TYR A 449 9.47 19.50 16.00
CA TYR A 449 10.31 18.35 15.68
C TYR A 449 9.54 17.31 14.87
N PHE A 450 10.30 16.51 14.14
CA PHE A 450 9.84 15.37 13.37
C PHE A 450 10.68 14.15 13.73
N ARG A 451 10.00 13.01 13.89
CA ARG A 451 10.62 11.71 14.19
C ARG A 451 10.22 10.71 13.12
N ARG A 452 11.17 9.92 12.64
CA ARG A 452 10.87 8.84 11.69
C ARG A 452 10.03 7.77 12.37
N VAL A 453 9.03 7.26 11.66
CA VAL A 453 8.21 6.13 12.11
C VAL A 453 8.92 4.82 11.80
N ASP A 454 9.12 3.98 12.81
CA ASP A 454 9.61 2.61 12.65
C ASP A 454 8.46 1.67 12.29
N ILE A 455 8.28 1.45 10.98
CA ILE A 455 7.20 0.60 10.44
C ILE A 455 7.41 -0.87 10.78
N ASP A 456 8.67 -1.34 10.81
CA ASP A 456 8.98 -2.74 11.09
C ASP A 456 8.69 -3.09 12.56
N ALA A 457 8.97 -2.16 13.48
CA ALA A 457 8.57 -2.31 14.88
C ALA A 457 7.04 -2.38 15.04
N LEU A 458 6.29 -1.56 14.29
CA LEU A 458 4.82 -1.62 14.32
C LEU A 458 4.29 -2.95 13.78
N LEU A 459 4.91 -3.52 12.74
CA LEU A 459 4.52 -4.83 12.20
C LEU A 459 4.71 -5.97 13.21
N GLN A 460 5.65 -5.83 14.13
CA GLN A 460 6.01 -6.85 15.13
C GLN A 460 5.22 -6.74 16.46
N THR A 461 4.37 -5.72 16.63
CA THR A 461 3.61 -5.46 17.86
C THR A 461 2.50 -6.48 18.10
#